data_AF-A0A2N0HDK9-F1
#
_entry.id   AF-A0A2N0HDK9-F1
#
_cell.length_a   1.000
_cell.length_b   1.000
_cell.length_c   1.000
_cell.angle_alpha   90.00
_cell.angle_beta   90.00
_cell.angle_gamma   90.00
#
_symmetry.space_group_name_H-M   'P 1'
#
loop_
_entity.id
_entity.type
_entity.pdbx_description
1 polymer ?
#
loop_
_entity_poly.entity_id
_entity_poly.type
_entity_poly.pdbx_seq_one_letter_code
_entity_poly.pdbx_strand_id
1 'polypeptide(L)'
;MEYTEVIVKWGALLLVLFVIIFMIIPLFIIAEIASKKGRNTTLWILYSLIVSPLLSIFFLHVLGETDEKREERIIEEEKLKNLYRNPISQNPENKLEKWLIENPGKTVNDYYR
;
A
#
# COMPACT_ATOMS: atom_id res chain seq x y z
N MET A 1 8.12 -12.71 53.23
CA MET A 1 6.87 -12.93 52.49
C MET A 1 6.46 -11.70 51.69
N GLU A 2 6.69 -10.48 52.17
CA GLU A 2 6.32 -9.25 51.44
C GLU A 2 7.03 -9.10 50.07
N TYR A 3 8.34 -9.38 50.01
CA TYR A 3 9.13 -9.23 48.80
C TYR A 3 8.71 -10.18 47.66
N THR A 4 8.31 -11.41 48.01
CA THR A 4 7.84 -12.41 47.04
C THR A 4 6.50 -12.02 46.43
N GLU A 5 5.60 -11.44 47.22
CA GLU A 5 4.32 -10.94 46.70
C GLU A 5 4.48 -9.77 45.73
N VAL A 6 5.41 -8.86 46.05
CA VAL A 6 5.75 -7.73 45.17
C VAL A 6 6.27 -8.25 43.83
N ILE A 7 7.24 -9.18 43.85
CA ILE A 7 7.79 -9.77 42.62
C ILE A 7 6.71 -10.46 41.78
N VAL A 8 5.83 -11.24 42.40
CA VAL A 8 4.75 -11.95 41.68
C VAL A 8 3.77 -10.96 41.04
N LYS A 9 3.38 -9.89 41.74
CA LYS A 9 2.47 -8.86 41.20
C LYS A 9 3.06 -8.13 39.99
N TRP A 10 4.33 -7.70 40.08
CA TRP A 10 5.02 -7.06 38.96
C TRP A 10 5.26 -8.03 37.80
N GLY A 11 5.61 -9.28 38.10
CA GLY A 11 5.76 -10.33 37.09
C GLY A 11 4.46 -10.61 36.32
N ALA A 12 3.33 -10.68 37.03
CA ALA A 12 2.02 -10.83 36.40
C ALA A 12 1.65 -9.62 35.52
N LEU A 13 1.92 -8.40 35.99
CA LEU A 13 1.71 -7.17 35.20
C LEU A 13 2.54 -7.18 33.90
N LEU A 14 3.82 -7.54 33.98
CA LEU A 14 4.70 -7.63 32.82
C LEU A 14 4.24 -8.71 31.84
N LEU A 15 3.75 -9.84 32.34
CA LEU A 15 3.22 -10.91 31.49
C LEU A 15 1.97 -10.45 30.74
N VAL A 16 1.03 -9.78 31.42
CA VAL A 16 -0.17 -9.22 30.77
C VAL A 16 0.21 -8.21 29.70
N LEU A 17 1.15 -7.30 30.01
CA LEU A 17 1.65 -6.34 29.04
C LEU A 17 2.29 -7.03 27.83
N PHE A 18 3.11 -8.06 28.07
CA PHE A 18 3.74 -8.84 27.01
C PHE A 18 2.69 -9.49 26.10
N VAL A 19 1.64 -10.10 26.66
CA VAL A 19 0.55 -10.71 25.88
C VAL A 19 -0.19 -9.67 25.04
N ILE A 20 -0.49 -8.50 25.59
CA ILE A 20 -1.15 -7.41 24.85
C ILE A 20 -0.27 -6.96 23.68
N ILE A 21 1.01 -6.72 23.93
CA ILE A 21 1.98 -6.33 22.90
C ILE A 21 2.07 -7.41 21.81
N PHE A 22 2.15 -8.67 22.20
CA PHE A 22 2.27 -9.81 21.30
C PHE A 22 0.99 -10.07 20.50
N MET A 23 -0.17 -9.58 20.96
CA MET A 23 -1.40 -9.58 20.17
C MET A 23 -1.50 -8.37 19.24
N ILE A 24 -1.25 -7.16 19.73
CA ILE A 24 -1.55 -5.93 18.98
C ILE A 24 -0.49 -5.64 17.90
N ILE A 25 0.80 -5.79 18.21
CA ILE A 25 1.87 -5.46 17.26
C ILE A 25 1.76 -6.28 15.97
N PRO A 26 1.58 -7.62 16.02
CA PRO A 26 1.48 -8.42 14.81
C PRO A 26 0.27 -8.06 13.95
N LEU A 27 -0.86 -7.67 14.56
CA LEU A 27 -2.05 -7.24 13.81
C LEU A 27 -1.77 -6.00 12.96
N PHE A 28 -1.03 -5.02 13.51
CA PHE A 28 -0.63 -3.85 12.75
C PHE A 28 0.32 -4.20 11.59
N ILE A 29 1.28 -5.11 11.85
CA ILE A 29 2.22 -5.59 10.82
C ILE A 29 1.46 -6.30 9.69
N ILE A 30 0.51 -7.18 10.02
CA ILE A 30 -0.32 -7.89 9.05
C ILE A 30 -1.14 -6.91 8.22
N ALA A 31 -1.71 -5.89 8.86
CA ALA A 31 -2.51 -4.89 8.18
C ALA A 31 -1.70 -4.13 7.11
N GLU A 32 -0.49 -3.72 7.47
CA GLU A 32 0.44 -3.00 6.61
C GLU A 32 1.01 -3.87 5.48
N ILE A 33 1.34 -5.13 5.77
CA ILE A 33 1.85 -6.06 4.76
C ILE A 33 0.75 -6.43 3.76
N ALA A 34 -0.47 -6.66 4.24
CA ALA A 34 -1.61 -6.98 3.38
C ALA A 34 -1.96 -5.80 2.46
N SER A 35 -2.01 -4.57 2.98
CA SER A 35 -2.31 -3.38 2.18
C SER A 35 -1.26 -3.14 1.10
N LYS A 36 0.03 -3.23 1.46
CA LYS A 36 1.15 -3.07 0.52
C LYS A 36 1.14 -4.12 -0.59
N LYS A 37 0.71 -5.34 -0.27
CA LYS A 37 0.63 -6.44 -1.24
C LYS A 37 -0.64 -6.43 -2.08
N GLY A 38 -1.50 -5.42 -1.95
CA GLY A 38 -2.77 -5.33 -2.69
C GLY A 38 -3.78 -6.40 -2.28
N ARG A 39 -3.71 -6.89 -1.04
CA ARG A 39 -4.62 -7.91 -0.50
C ARG A 39 -5.62 -7.26 0.45
N ASN A 40 -6.80 -7.87 0.60
CA ASN A 40 -7.81 -7.38 1.52
C ASN A 40 -7.33 -7.47 2.98
N THR A 41 -6.95 -6.33 3.54
CA THR A 41 -6.45 -6.19 4.92
C THR A 41 -7.40 -6.77 5.96
N THR A 42 -8.71 -6.51 5.83
CA THR A 42 -9.70 -6.98 6.81
C THR A 42 -9.78 -8.50 6.86
N LEU A 43 -9.69 -9.17 5.71
CA LEU A 43 -9.67 -10.64 5.65
C LEU A 43 -8.41 -11.21 6.31
N TRP A 44 -7.25 -10.59 6.09
CA TRP A 44 -6.00 -11.03 6.71
C TRP A 44 -5.97 -10.81 8.22
N ILE A 45 -6.54 -9.70 8.71
CA ILE A 45 -6.72 -9.46 10.14
C ILE A 45 -7.66 -10.52 10.75
N LEU A 46 -8.81 -10.79 10.11
CA LEU A 46 -9.75 -11.82 10.60
C LEU A 46 -9.11 -13.22 10.62
N TYR A 47 -8.40 -13.57 9.56
CA TYR A 47 -7.65 -14.83 9.48
C TYR A 47 -6.61 -14.95 10.60
N SER A 48 -5.92 -13.85 10.91
CA SER A 48 -4.91 -13.81 11.97
C SER A 48 -5.46 -13.99 13.38
N LEU A 49 -6.69 -13.54 13.62
CA LEU A 49 -7.40 -13.75 14.89
C LEU A 49 -7.83 -15.21 15.06
N ILE A 50 -8.17 -15.91 13.98
CA ILE A 50 -8.64 -17.31 14.02
C ILE A 50 -7.47 -18.29 14.10
N VAL A 51 -6.45 -18.10 13.25
CA VAL A 51 -5.36 -19.08 13.08
C VAL A 51 -4.18 -18.75 13.98
N SER A 52 -3.54 -17.60 13.71
CA SER A 52 -2.48 -17.00 14.51
C SER A 52 -1.90 -15.82 13.73
N PRO A 53 -1.52 -14.72 14.40
CA PRO A 53 -0.84 -13.60 13.76
C PRO A 53 0.49 -14.00 13.12
N LEU A 54 1.27 -14.87 13.77
CA LEU A 54 2.56 -15.31 13.26
C LEU A 54 2.41 -16.14 11.98
N LEU A 55 1.40 -17.02 11.93
CA LEU A 55 1.13 -17.82 10.74
C LEU A 55 0.66 -16.94 9.58
N SER A 56 -0.10 -15.89 9.88
CA SER A 56 -0.59 -14.93 8.87
C SER A 56 0.55 -14.13 8.25
N ILE A 57 1.52 -13.68 9.04
CA ILE A 57 2.74 -13.02 8.54
C ILE A 57 3.52 -13.98 7.64
N PHE A 58 3.68 -15.25 8.05
CA PHE A 58 4.35 -16.26 7.26
C PHE A 58 3.65 -16.47 5.90
N PHE A 59 2.34 -16.64 5.89
CA PHE A 59 1.57 -16.79 4.65
C PHE A 59 1.66 -15.54 3.77
N LEU A 60 1.51 -14.34 4.34
CA LEU A 60 1.68 -13.10 3.59
C LEU A 60 3.07 -12.96 2.98
N HIS A 61 4.11 -13.44 3.67
CA HIS A 61 5.47 -13.45 3.15
C HIS A 61 5.57 -14.37 1.92
N VAL A 62 5.09 -15.61 2.03
CA VAL A 62 5.12 -16.61 0.95
C VAL A 62 4.25 -16.21 -0.25
N LEU A 63 3.08 -15.64 -0.01
CA LEU A 63 2.12 -15.30 -1.07
C LEU A 63 2.54 -14.10 -1.95
N GLY A 64 3.65 -13.43 -1.65
CA GLY A 64 4.14 -12.36 -2.52
C GLY A 64 3.16 -11.18 -2.68
N GLU A 65 3.40 -10.36 -3.68
CA GLU A 65 2.54 -9.25 -4.10
C GLU A 65 1.44 -9.75 -5.05
N THR A 66 0.25 -9.13 -5.05
CA THR A 66 -0.82 -9.51 -6.00
C THR A 66 -0.53 -9.01 -7.41
N ASP A 67 -1.10 -9.70 -8.40
CA ASP A 67 -0.96 -9.32 -9.82
C ASP A 67 -1.51 -7.92 -10.09
N GLU A 68 -2.62 -7.54 -9.46
CA GLU A 68 -3.19 -6.18 -9.57
C GLU A 68 -2.18 -5.10 -9.15
N LYS A 69 -1.48 -5.31 -8.04
CA LYS A 69 -0.48 -4.35 -7.56
C LYS A 69 0.77 -4.33 -8.45
N ARG A 70 1.11 -5.49 -9.01
CA ARG A 70 2.18 -5.61 -10.01
C ARG A 70 1.83 -4.86 -11.30
N GLU A 71 0.60 -4.97 -11.77
CA GLU A 71 0.09 -4.26 -12.95
C GLU A 71 0.05 -2.74 -12.71
N GLU A 72 -0.44 -2.28 -11.56
CA GLU A 72 -0.43 -0.85 -11.21
C GLU A 72 0.99 -0.26 -11.30
N ARG A 73 1.98 -0.98 -10.77
CA ARG A 73 3.38 -0.56 -10.84
C ARG A 73 3.90 -0.51 -12.27
N ILE A 74 3.57 -1.50 -13.09
CA ILE A 74 3.96 -1.51 -14.51
C ILE A 74 3.32 -0.33 -15.25
N ILE A 75 2.03 -0.06 -15.03
CA ILE A 75 1.33 1.07 -15.64
C ILE A 75 1.94 2.40 -15.19
N GLU A 76 2.30 2.54 -13.92
CA GLU A 76 2.95 3.74 -13.41
C GLU A 76 4.35 3.93 -14.00
N GLU A 77 5.14 2.87 -14.08
CA GLU A 77 6.45 2.88 -14.75
C GLU A 77 6.32 3.19 -16.26
N GLU A 78 5.31 2.65 -16.94
CA GLU A 78 5.05 2.94 -18.35
C GLU A 78 4.58 4.39 -18.57
N LYS A 79 3.71 4.91 -17.70
CA LYS A 79 3.31 6.33 -17.71
C LYS A 79 4.53 7.22 -17.53
N LEU A 80 5.41 6.89 -16.58
CA LEU A 80 6.63 7.64 -16.32
C LEU A 80 7.57 7.57 -17.53
N LYS A 81 7.80 6.39 -18.10
CA LYS A 81 8.61 6.22 -19.32
C LYS A 81 8.03 7.01 -20.50
N ASN A 82 6.71 7.01 -20.67
CA ASN A 82 6.04 7.76 -21.74
C ASN A 82 6.17 9.28 -21.54
N LEU A 83 6.10 9.75 -20.29
CA LEU A 83 6.31 11.17 -19.95
C LEU A 83 7.69 11.65 -20.42
N TYR A 84 8.75 10.87 -20.18
CA TYR A 84 10.12 11.25 -20.59
C TYR A 84 10.44 10.92 -22.05
N ARG A 85 9.85 9.86 -22.62
CA ARG A 85 10.05 9.46 -24.03
C ARG A 85 9.38 10.44 -24.98
N ASN A 86 8.23 10.99 -24.61
CA ASN A 86 7.45 11.89 -25.48
C ASN A 86 6.85 13.06 -24.67
N PRO A 87 7.71 13.97 -24.13
CA PRO A 87 7.27 15.11 -23.33
C PRO A 87 6.33 16.05 -24.11
N ILE A 88 6.35 15.93 -25.43
CA ILE A 88 5.53 16.67 -26.39
C ILE A 88 4.04 16.35 -26.25
N SER A 89 3.66 15.13 -25.80
CA SER A 89 2.26 14.72 -25.78
C SER A 89 1.45 15.19 -24.56
N GLN A 90 2.11 15.60 -23.48
CA GLN A 90 1.44 15.99 -22.23
C GLN A 90 1.56 17.48 -21.87
N ASN A 91 2.43 18.25 -22.55
CA ASN A 91 2.45 19.70 -22.41
C ASN A 91 1.21 20.30 -23.14
N PRO A 92 0.34 21.06 -22.45
CA PRO A 92 -0.83 21.70 -23.07
C PRO A 92 -0.49 22.52 -24.33
N GLU A 93 0.68 23.18 -24.35
CA GLU A 93 1.14 23.97 -25.50
C GLU A 93 1.45 23.08 -26.70
N ASN A 94 2.16 21.97 -26.49
CA ASN A 94 2.49 21.04 -27.56
C ASN A 94 1.24 20.27 -28.08
N LYS A 95 0.25 20.04 -27.21
CA LYS A 95 -1.06 19.49 -27.61
C LYS A 95 -1.86 20.47 -28.47
N LEU A 96 -1.84 21.76 -28.11
CA LEU A 96 -2.43 22.84 -28.90
C LEU A 96 -1.76 22.95 -30.27
N GLU A 97 -0.43 22.99 -30.32
CA GLU A 97 0.33 23.06 -31.58
C GLU A 97 0.00 21.89 -32.51
N LYS A 98 -0.04 20.67 -31.97
CA LYS A 98 -0.41 19.49 -32.74
C LYS A 98 -1.84 19.58 -33.30
N TRP A 99 -2.79 20.05 -32.48
CA TRP A 99 -4.18 20.23 -32.90
C TRP A 99 -4.34 21.31 -33.98
N LEU A 100 -3.57 22.40 -33.91
CA LEU A 100 -3.57 23.47 -34.93
C LEU A 100 -3.01 22.99 -36.27
N ILE A 101 -1.99 22.14 -36.26
CA ILE A 101 -1.44 21.52 -37.48
C ILE A 101 -2.47 20.58 -38.12
N GLU A 102 -3.22 19.83 -37.32
CA GLU A 102 -4.29 18.94 -37.78
C GLU A 102 -5.56 19.70 -38.26
N ASN A 103 -5.77 20.94 -37.81
CA ASN A 103 -6.95 21.76 -38.12
C ASN A 103 -6.57 23.13 -38.72
N PRO A 104 -6.13 23.17 -39.99
CA PRO A 104 -5.70 24.42 -40.61
C PRO A 104 -6.86 25.42 -40.69
N GLY A 105 -6.60 26.65 -40.25
CA GLY A 105 -7.57 27.77 -40.24
C GLY A 105 -8.35 27.94 -38.92
N LYS A 106 -8.15 27.06 -37.93
CA LYS A 106 -8.64 27.26 -36.57
C LYS A 106 -7.66 28.09 -35.73
N THR A 107 -8.21 28.84 -34.78
CA THR A 107 -7.43 29.70 -33.88
C THR A 107 -7.32 29.08 -32.49
N VAL A 108 -6.41 29.62 -31.65
CA VAL A 108 -6.25 29.19 -30.26
C VAL A 108 -7.58 29.28 -29.48
N ASN A 109 -8.43 30.25 -29.80
CA ASN A 109 -9.71 30.46 -29.13
C ASN A 109 -10.72 29.34 -29.45
N ASP A 110 -10.59 28.68 -30.60
CA ASP A 110 -11.44 27.56 -31.01
C ASP A 110 -11.09 26.25 -30.28
N TYR A 111 -9.88 26.15 -29.72
CA TYR A 111 -9.43 24.96 -28.97
C TYR A 111 -10.03 24.87 -27.56
N TYR A 112 -10.37 26.02 -26.96
CA TYR A 112 -10.91 26.11 -25.59
C TYR A 112 -12.43 26.29 -25.53
N ARG A 113 -13.10 26.34 -26.69
CA ARG A 113 -14.55 26.49 -26.81
C ARG A 113 -15.21 25.14 -27.02
#